data_AF-A0A5T9R2L0-F1
#
_entry.id   AF-A0A5T9R2L0-F1
#
_cell.length_a   1.000
_cell.length_b   1.000
_cell.length_c   1.000
_cell.angle_alpha   90.00
_cell.angle_beta   90.00
_cell.angle_gamma   90.00
#
_symmetry.space_group_name_H-M   'P 1'
#
loop_
_entity.id
_entity.type
_entity.pdbx_description
1 polymer ?
#
loop_
_entity_poly.entity_id
_entity_poly.type
_entity_poly.pdbx_seq_one_letter_code
_entity_poly.pdbx_strand_id
1 'polypeptide(L)'
;MNKRIESLQALRGIAAILVMLFHYRFYLRGQDESGTTIWDALFGWGIIGVDIFFIISGFIMVYTTQNYTQCLFSTKRFLINRAIRILPMYYIGLLITFLLSGAMSTFHYPEKVQNLLSALTFTVYRTDIIPHYIDDGGMYNIRWTLNYEVYFYIVFSLCLLVKHRLLALIGFSAFTTCLIPAIAGFQPTTSIQGYQFHSPTIGLLTNPIFLEFIIGA
;
A
#
# COMPACT_ATOMS: atom_id res chain seq x y z
N MET A 1 23.58 -16.31 -8.21
CA MET A 1 23.19 -15.70 -9.50
C MET A 1 21.76 -15.16 -9.35
N ASN A 2 21.57 -13.85 -9.19
CA ASN A 2 20.24 -13.25 -9.05
C ASN A 2 19.56 -13.28 -10.42
N LYS A 3 18.78 -14.33 -10.71
CA LYS A 3 17.89 -14.32 -11.87
C LYS A 3 16.82 -13.27 -11.61
N ARG A 4 16.92 -12.12 -12.28
CA ARG A 4 15.79 -11.20 -12.41
C ARG A 4 14.72 -11.95 -13.18
N ILE A 5 13.53 -12.03 -12.61
CA ILE A 5 12.39 -12.62 -13.28
C ILE A 5 11.80 -11.50 -14.15
N GLU A 6 12.29 -11.41 -15.39
CA GLU A 6 11.93 -10.34 -16.33
C GLU A 6 10.42 -10.28 -16.58
N SER A 7 9.74 -11.44 -16.59
CA SER A 7 8.28 -11.50 -16.70
C SER A 7 7.55 -10.77 -15.56
N LEU A 8 8.08 -10.82 -14.32
CA LEU A 8 7.48 -10.07 -13.20
C LEU A 8 7.75 -8.57 -13.31
N GLN A 9 8.89 -8.16 -13.87
CA GLN A 9 9.14 -6.73 -14.11
C GLN A 9 8.21 -6.19 -15.20
N ALA A 10 8.00 -6.96 -16.28
CA ALA A 10 7.05 -6.62 -17.32
C ALA A 10 5.62 -6.52 -16.77
N LEU A 11 5.20 -7.48 -15.95
CA LEU A 11 3.88 -7.47 -15.32
C LEU A 11 3.67 -6.26 -14.41
N ARG A 12 4.70 -5.88 -13.62
CA ARG A 12 4.67 -4.64 -12.82
C ARG A 12 4.58 -3.39 -13.70
N GLY A 13 5.24 -3.38 -14.85
CA GLY A 13 5.14 -2.29 -15.83
C GLY A 13 3.72 -2.15 -16.39
N ILE A 14 3.09 -3.26 -16.75
CA ILE A 14 1.69 -3.29 -17.19
C ILE A 14 0.77 -2.79 -16.08
N ALA A 15 0.93 -3.31 -14.85
CA ALA A 15 0.16 -2.86 -13.69
C ALA A 15 0.30 -1.36 -13.43
N ALA A 16 1.52 -0.80 -13.55
CA ALA A 16 1.75 0.64 -13.42
C ALA A 16 0.96 1.46 -14.46
N ILE A 17 0.94 1.00 -15.72
CA ILE A 17 0.20 1.67 -16.80
C ILE A 17 -1.31 1.60 -16.53
N LEU A 18 -1.83 0.47 -16.08
CA LEU A 18 -3.25 0.32 -15.73
C LEU A 18 -3.66 1.30 -14.62
N VAL A 19 -2.87 1.40 -13.55
CA VAL A 19 -3.13 2.35 -12.45
C VAL A 19 -3.01 3.80 -12.92
N MET A 20 -2.04 4.11 -13.77
CA MET A 20 -1.91 5.44 -14.36
C MET A 20 -3.16 5.81 -15.18
N LEU A 21 -3.63 4.91 -16.05
CA LEU A 21 -4.82 5.14 -16.86
C LEU A 21 -6.09 5.27 -16.00
N PHE A 22 -6.20 4.47 -14.93
CA PHE A 22 -7.26 4.60 -13.93
C PHE A 22 -7.34 6.01 -13.37
N HIS A 23 -6.21 6.60 -12.96
CA HIS A 23 -6.19 7.95 -12.41
C HIS A 23 -6.40 9.01 -13.51
N TYR A 24 -5.82 8.80 -14.69
CA TYR A 24 -5.93 9.75 -15.81
C TYR A 24 -7.38 9.88 -16.32
N ARG A 25 -8.23 8.86 -16.12
CA ARG A 25 -9.66 8.95 -16.47
C ARG A 25 -10.36 10.12 -15.78
N PHE A 26 -9.99 10.45 -14.55
CA PHE A 26 -10.61 11.55 -13.80
C PHE A 26 -10.29 12.89 -14.46
N TYR A 27 -9.10 13.02 -15.04
CA TYR A 27 -8.73 14.17 -15.84
C TYR A 27 -9.47 14.21 -17.19
N LEU A 28 -9.59 13.07 -17.87
CA LEU A 28 -10.31 12.94 -19.15
C LEU A 28 -11.82 13.19 -19.04
N ARG A 29 -12.42 12.87 -17.89
CA ARG A 29 -13.81 13.15 -17.57
C ARG A 29 -14.10 14.65 -17.45
N GLY A 30 -13.11 15.47 -17.10
CA GLY A 30 -13.28 16.91 -16.95
C GLY A 30 -14.35 17.27 -15.92
N GLN A 31 -15.25 18.18 -16.29
CA GLN A 31 -16.40 18.60 -15.45
C GLN A 31 -17.68 17.80 -15.73
N ASP A 32 -17.60 16.75 -16.55
CA ASP A 32 -18.77 15.96 -16.89
C ASP A 32 -19.17 15.05 -15.72
N GLU A 33 -20.02 15.55 -14.85
CA GLU A 33 -20.56 14.80 -13.71
C GLU A 33 -21.75 13.89 -14.10
N SER A 34 -22.15 13.87 -15.39
CA SER A 34 -23.34 13.16 -15.86
C SER A 34 -23.13 11.64 -15.99
N GLY A 35 -23.04 10.95 -14.85
CA GLY A 35 -23.05 9.48 -14.79
C GLY A 35 -21.75 8.82 -15.26
N THR A 36 -21.87 7.60 -15.79
CA THR A 36 -20.73 6.78 -16.25
C THR A 36 -20.26 7.23 -17.62
N THR A 37 -19.01 7.67 -17.71
CA THR A 37 -18.39 8.09 -18.98
C THR A 37 -17.75 6.92 -19.73
N ILE A 38 -17.43 7.11 -21.01
CA ILE A 38 -16.65 6.13 -21.79
C ILE A 38 -15.28 5.84 -21.15
N TRP A 39 -14.70 6.83 -20.47
CA TRP A 39 -13.42 6.67 -19.76
C TRP A 39 -13.55 5.80 -18.52
N ASP A 40 -14.71 5.82 -17.85
CA ASP A 40 -15.01 4.90 -16.76
C ASP A 40 -15.17 3.46 -17.26
N ALA A 41 -15.73 3.25 -18.46
CA ALA A 41 -15.77 1.92 -19.06
C ALA A 41 -14.36 1.43 -19.48
N LEU A 42 -13.55 2.30 -20.09
CA LEU A 42 -12.24 1.95 -20.64
C LEU A 42 -11.16 1.78 -19.57
N PHE A 43 -11.14 2.64 -18.56
CA PHE A 43 -10.08 2.70 -17.55
C PHE A 43 -10.60 2.49 -16.11
N GLY A 44 -11.92 2.27 -15.95
CA GLY A 44 -12.61 1.90 -14.71
C GLY A 44 -11.88 0.88 -13.86
N TRP A 45 -11.55 -0.21 -14.53
CA TRP A 45 -11.00 -1.45 -13.99
C TRP A 45 -9.48 -1.38 -13.75
N GLY A 46 -8.80 -0.32 -14.18
CA GLY A 46 -7.34 -0.20 -14.07
C GLY A 46 -6.79 -0.21 -12.63
N ILE A 47 -7.66 -0.06 -11.63
CA ILE A 47 -7.33 -0.23 -10.20
C ILE A 47 -6.78 -1.61 -9.86
N ILE A 48 -7.13 -2.65 -10.64
CA ILE A 48 -6.61 -4.02 -10.50
C ILE A 48 -5.07 -4.09 -10.56
N GLY A 49 -4.43 -3.08 -11.16
CA GLY A 49 -2.98 -2.99 -11.14
C GLY A 49 -2.41 -2.91 -9.72
N VAL A 50 -3.15 -2.35 -8.75
CA VAL A 50 -2.76 -2.34 -7.34
C VAL A 50 -2.72 -3.75 -6.77
N ASP A 51 -3.75 -4.55 -7.02
CA ASP A 51 -3.82 -5.94 -6.55
C ASP A 51 -2.66 -6.78 -7.10
N ILE A 52 -2.33 -6.56 -8.38
CA ILE A 52 -1.17 -7.17 -9.04
C ILE A 52 0.13 -6.76 -8.34
N PHE A 53 0.30 -5.50 -7.93
CA PHE A 53 1.48 -5.06 -7.18
C PHE A 53 1.61 -5.78 -5.84
N PHE A 54 0.53 -5.90 -5.07
CA PHE A 54 0.57 -6.55 -3.75
C PHE A 54 0.85 -8.04 -3.84
N ILE A 55 0.19 -8.75 -4.77
CA ILE A 55 0.45 -10.18 -5.04
C ILE A 55 1.91 -10.39 -5.46
N ILE A 56 2.43 -9.59 -6.41
CA ILE A 56 3.83 -9.70 -6.84
C ILE A 56 4.79 -9.40 -5.68
N SER A 57 4.47 -8.41 -4.84
CA SER A 57 5.30 -8.09 -3.67
C SER A 57 5.36 -9.25 -2.68
N GLY A 58 4.23 -9.91 -2.39
CA GLY A 58 4.17 -11.15 -1.61
C GLY A 58 5.09 -12.23 -2.16
N PHE A 59 4.92 -12.56 -3.45
CA PHE A 59 5.72 -13.56 -4.15
C PHE A 59 7.21 -13.27 -4.09
N ILE A 60 7.60 -12.03 -4.42
CA ILE A 60 9.02 -11.63 -4.43
C ILE A 60 9.61 -11.73 -3.02
N MET A 61 8.87 -11.43 -1.95
CA MET A 61 9.40 -11.54 -0.59
C MET A 61 9.75 -13.00 -0.26
N VAL A 62 8.84 -13.94 -0.49
CA VAL A 62 9.09 -15.37 -0.22
C VAL A 62 10.20 -15.91 -1.12
N TYR A 63 10.16 -15.60 -2.41
CA TYR A 63 11.16 -16.06 -3.39
C TYR A 63 12.58 -15.54 -3.06
N THR A 64 12.72 -14.25 -2.74
CA THR A 64 14.04 -13.64 -2.50
C THR A 64 14.62 -13.96 -1.13
N THR A 65 13.78 -14.30 -0.16
CA THR A 65 14.23 -14.63 1.20
C THR A 65 14.35 -16.13 1.45
N GLN A 66 14.14 -16.97 0.44
CA GLN A 66 14.14 -18.43 0.60
C GLN A 66 15.36 -18.98 1.36
N ASN A 67 16.54 -18.40 1.12
CA ASN A 67 17.83 -18.79 1.70
C ASN A 67 18.26 -17.93 2.91
N TYR A 68 17.37 -17.10 3.47
CA TYR A 68 17.71 -16.27 4.62
C TYR A 68 17.76 -17.12 5.88
N THR A 69 18.78 -16.89 6.71
CA THR A 69 18.89 -17.48 8.05
C THR A 69 17.97 -16.76 9.03
N GLN A 70 17.46 -17.50 10.02
CA GLN A 70 16.58 -16.99 11.08
C GLN A 70 17.41 -16.22 12.10
N CYS A 71 17.78 -14.99 11.76
CA CYS A 71 18.53 -14.13 12.68
C CYS A 71 18.21 -12.64 12.47
N LEU A 72 18.50 -11.86 13.50
CA LEU A 72 18.34 -10.40 13.47
C LEU A 72 19.16 -9.75 12.36
N PHE A 73 20.33 -10.32 12.04
CA PHE A 73 21.19 -9.80 10.96
C PHE A 73 20.52 -9.91 9.59
N SER A 74 19.96 -11.08 9.25
CA SER A 74 19.23 -11.30 7.99
C SER A 74 17.98 -10.44 7.90
N THR A 75 17.27 -10.26 9.01
CA THR A 75 16.08 -9.41 9.13
C THR A 75 16.41 -7.92 8.92
N LYS A 76 17.45 -7.42 9.59
CA LYS A 76 17.93 -6.04 9.43
C LYS A 76 18.41 -5.80 7.99
N ARG A 77 19.15 -6.75 7.41
CA ARG A 77 19.59 -6.70 6.02
C ARG A 77 18.41 -6.63 5.05
N PHE A 78 17.35 -7.41 5.29
CA PHE A 78 16.12 -7.34 4.51
C PHE A 78 15.52 -5.93 4.53
N LEU A 79 15.27 -5.37 5.73
CA LEU A 79 14.66 -4.05 5.87
C LEU A 79 15.49 -2.94 5.22
N ILE A 80 16.82 -2.95 5.39
CA ILE A 80 17.72 -1.98 4.77
C ILE A 80 17.65 -2.07 3.24
N ASN A 81 17.70 -3.28 2.67
CA ASN A 81 17.63 -3.45 1.21
C ASN A 81 16.30 -2.92 0.63
N ARG A 82 15.19 -3.03 1.38
CA ARG A 82 13.89 -2.48 0.96
C ARG A 82 13.83 -0.97 1.14
N ALA A 83 14.33 -0.46 2.26
CA ALA A 83 14.38 0.98 2.52
C ALA A 83 15.20 1.74 1.47
N ILE A 84 16.39 1.25 1.11
CA ILE A 84 17.24 1.87 0.07
C ILE A 84 16.58 1.82 -1.31
N ARG A 85 15.73 0.83 -1.57
CA ARG A 85 15.02 0.72 -2.85
C ARG A 85 13.82 1.67 -2.93
N ILE A 86 13.11 1.86 -1.83
CA ILE A 86 11.82 2.57 -1.80
C ILE A 86 11.98 4.03 -1.41
N LEU A 87 12.66 4.31 -0.29
CA LEU A 87 12.67 5.63 0.34
C LEU A 87 13.25 6.71 -0.59
N PRO A 88 14.35 6.48 -1.34
CA PRO A 88 14.90 7.54 -2.19
C PRO A 88 13.89 8.02 -3.24
N MET A 89 13.26 7.09 -3.96
CA MET A 89 12.28 7.45 -4.99
C MET A 89 11.01 8.04 -4.39
N TYR A 90 10.57 7.55 -3.22
CA TYR A 90 9.44 8.11 -2.50
C TYR A 90 9.69 9.57 -2.11
N TYR A 91 10.81 9.87 -1.46
CA TYR A 91 11.11 11.23 -1.03
C TYR A 91 11.39 12.18 -2.19
N ILE A 92 11.96 11.71 -3.30
CA ILE A 92 12.07 12.49 -4.53
C ILE A 92 10.69 12.84 -5.08
N GLY A 93 9.79 11.86 -5.19
CA GLY A 93 8.41 12.10 -5.65
C GLY A 93 7.64 13.05 -4.72
N LEU A 94 7.82 12.89 -3.40
CA LEU A 94 7.25 13.75 -2.39
C LEU A 94 7.73 15.20 -2.53
N LEU A 95 9.04 15.40 -2.72
CA LEU A 95 9.65 16.71 -2.93
C LEU A 95 9.16 17.37 -4.21
N ILE A 96 9.14 16.64 -5.33
CA ILE A 96 8.63 17.14 -6.61
C ILE A 96 7.18 17.58 -6.46
N THR A 97 6.34 16.74 -5.85
CA THR A 97 4.92 17.04 -5.64
C THR A 97 4.76 18.29 -4.75
N PHE A 98 5.53 18.39 -3.67
CA PHE A 98 5.54 19.55 -2.77
C PHE A 98 5.93 20.86 -3.47
N LEU A 99 6.91 20.81 -4.39
CA LEU A 99 7.36 21.99 -5.14
C LEU A 99 6.34 22.42 -6.18
N LEU A 100 5.81 21.47 -6.97
CA LEU A 100 4.90 21.75 -8.08
C LEU A 100 3.51 22.22 -7.63
N SER A 101 3.09 21.82 -6.44
CA SER A 101 1.76 22.12 -5.92
C SER A 101 1.65 23.44 -5.13
N GLY A 102 2.72 24.23 -5.11
CA GLY A 102 2.78 25.48 -4.37
C GLY A 102 3.17 25.29 -2.91
N ALA A 103 4.45 25.03 -2.67
CA ALA A 103 5.07 24.90 -1.34
C ALA A 103 4.64 25.99 -0.33
N MET A 104 4.48 27.23 -0.79
CA MET A 104 4.08 28.36 0.05
C MET A 104 2.61 28.28 0.50
N SER A 105 1.73 27.67 -0.30
CA SER A 105 0.33 27.41 0.09
C SER A 105 0.24 26.34 1.19
N THR A 106 1.15 25.36 1.20
CA THR A 106 1.14 24.27 2.19
C THR A 106 1.24 24.79 3.63
N PHE A 107 2.11 25.77 3.88
CA PHE A 107 2.29 26.34 5.22
C PHE A 107 1.20 27.32 5.64
N HIS A 108 0.32 27.72 4.71
CA HIS A 108 -0.80 28.61 5.02
C HIS A 108 -1.99 27.86 5.63
N TYR A 109 -2.16 26.57 5.30
CA TYR A 109 -3.30 25.77 5.76
C TYR A 109 -2.84 24.65 6.70
N PRO A 110 -3.26 24.63 7.98
CA PRO A 110 -2.86 23.61 8.95
C PRO A 110 -3.11 22.16 8.49
N GLU A 111 -4.20 21.91 7.75
CA GLU A 111 -4.51 20.59 7.21
C GLU A 111 -3.48 20.11 6.18
N LYS A 112 -2.96 21.01 5.34
CA LYS A 112 -1.92 20.67 4.35
C LYS A 112 -0.60 20.36 5.04
N VAL A 113 -0.29 21.05 6.15
CA VAL A 113 0.87 20.74 6.99
C VAL A 113 0.74 19.36 7.64
N GLN A 114 -0.42 19.05 8.22
CA GLN A 114 -0.68 17.73 8.78
C GLN A 114 -0.55 16.62 7.72
N ASN A 115 -1.06 16.86 6.52
CA ASN A 115 -0.90 15.94 5.40
C ASN A 115 0.58 15.75 5.02
N LEU A 116 1.36 16.83 4.92
CA LEU A 116 2.80 16.74 4.66
C LEU A 116 3.56 16.00 5.77
N LEU A 117 3.23 16.23 7.04
CA LEU A 117 3.83 15.49 8.15
C LEU A 117 3.48 14.00 8.08
N SER A 118 2.22 13.69 7.75
CA SER A 118 1.77 12.32 7.54
C SER A 118 2.54 11.64 6.40
N ALA A 119 2.86 12.39 5.34
CA ALA A 119 3.72 11.97 4.24
C ALA A 119 5.11 11.56 4.68
N LEU A 120 5.75 12.44 5.45
CA LEU A 120 7.13 12.30 5.83
C LEU A 120 7.34 11.13 6.78
N THR A 121 6.30 10.84 7.58
CA THR A 121 6.32 9.87 8.67
C THR A 121 5.60 8.56 8.37
N PHE A 122 4.97 8.42 7.18
CA PHE A 122 4.12 7.27 6.83
C PHE A 122 2.98 7.04 7.85
N THR A 123 2.51 8.11 8.49
CA THR A 123 1.42 8.02 9.47
C THR A 123 0.07 8.20 8.79
N VAL A 124 -0.92 7.42 9.23
CA VAL A 124 -2.32 7.60 8.81
C VAL A 124 -3.00 8.47 9.87
N TYR A 125 -3.59 9.59 9.46
CA TYR A 125 -4.17 10.56 10.41
C TYR A 125 -5.68 10.83 10.19
N ARG A 126 -6.24 10.36 9.07
CA ARG A 126 -7.68 10.46 8.74
C ARG A 126 -8.35 9.09 8.82
N THR A 127 -9.63 9.09 9.21
CA THR A 127 -10.49 7.88 9.35
C THR A 127 -11.77 7.98 8.52
N ASP A 128 -12.01 9.14 7.96
CA ASP A 128 -13.28 9.61 7.39
C ASP A 128 -13.41 9.39 5.88
N ILE A 129 -12.30 9.15 5.18
CA ILE A 129 -12.30 9.05 3.71
C ILE A 129 -12.15 7.60 3.29
N ILE A 130 -13.12 7.11 2.51
CA ILE A 130 -13.17 5.74 2.01
C ILE A 130 -12.17 5.55 0.86
N PRO A 131 -11.36 4.49 0.86
CA PRO A 131 -11.29 3.48 1.91
C PRO A 131 -10.64 4.08 3.16
N HIS A 132 -11.21 3.83 4.35
CA HIS A 132 -11.14 4.66 5.58
C HIS A 132 -9.74 5.09 6.09
N TYR A 133 -8.67 4.62 5.47
CA TYR A 133 -7.26 4.80 5.84
C TYR A 133 -6.35 5.05 4.62
N ILE A 134 -6.95 5.25 3.43
CA ILE A 134 -6.36 4.94 2.12
C ILE A 134 -6.37 6.16 1.19
N ASP A 135 -7.20 7.16 1.44
CA ASP A 135 -7.15 8.40 0.66
C ASP A 135 -7.23 9.54 1.68
N ASP A 136 -6.20 10.36 1.80
CA ASP A 136 -6.26 11.51 2.72
C ASP A 136 -7.08 12.67 2.11
N GLY A 137 -7.68 12.46 0.93
CA GLY A 137 -8.36 13.45 0.10
C GLY A 137 -7.43 14.58 -0.32
N GLY A 138 -6.15 14.44 0.01
CA GLY A 138 -5.14 15.44 -0.11
C GLY A 138 -4.32 15.22 -1.36
N MET A 139 -3.43 16.16 -1.55
CA MET A 139 -2.53 16.26 -2.68
C MET A 139 -1.59 15.06 -2.87
N TYR A 140 -1.57 14.14 -1.90
CA TYR A 140 -0.68 13.00 -1.87
C TYR A 140 -1.40 11.66 -1.65
N ASN A 141 -2.69 11.62 -1.95
CA ASN A 141 -3.59 10.50 -1.73
C ASN A 141 -3.08 9.14 -2.24
N ILE A 142 -2.36 9.09 -3.37
CA ILE A 142 -1.89 7.83 -3.99
C ILE A 142 -0.88 7.06 -3.11
N ARG A 143 -0.34 7.67 -2.04
CA ARG A 143 0.67 7.06 -1.15
C ARG A 143 0.22 5.81 -0.40
N TRP A 144 -1.09 5.58 -0.31
CA TRP A 144 -1.64 4.51 0.52
C TRP A 144 -1.12 3.14 0.14
N THR A 145 -0.92 2.89 -1.15
CA THR A 145 -0.40 1.61 -1.64
C THR A 145 0.97 1.32 -1.05
N LEU A 146 1.79 2.36 -0.90
CA LEU A 146 3.10 2.28 -0.31
C LEU A 146 3.05 2.06 1.21
N ASN A 147 2.08 2.65 1.91
CA ASN A 147 1.89 2.39 3.35
C ASN A 147 1.64 0.89 3.60
N TYR A 148 0.78 0.25 2.80
CA TYR A 148 0.55 -1.20 2.89
C TYR A 148 1.81 -1.99 2.56
N GLU A 149 2.57 -1.60 1.53
CA GLU A 149 3.79 -2.31 1.16
C GLU A 149 4.87 -2.22 2.26
N VAL A 150 5.07 -1.03 2.85
CA VAL A 150 5.99 -0.83 3.98
C VAL A 150 5.53 -1.62 5.20
N TYR A 151 4.24 -1.58 5.50
CA TYR A 151 3.66 -2.34 6.60
C TYR A 151 3.86 -3.85 6.41
N PHE A 152 3.57 -4.37 5.23
CA PHE A 152 3.82 -5.76 4.87
C PHE A 152 5.29 -6.12 5.05
N TYR A 153 6.23 -5.26 4.67
CA TYR A 153 7.65 -5.52 4.87
C TYR A 153 8.05 -5.59 6.34
N ILE A 154 7.44 -4.76 7.20
CA ILE A 154 7.66 -4.84 8.65
C ILE A 154 7.15 -6.18 9.18
N VAL A 155 5.91 -6.56 8.87
CA VAL A 155 5.34 -7.85 9.28
C VAL A 155 6.18 -9.02 8.77
N PHE A 156 6.50 -9.03 7.49
CA PHE A 156 7.31 -10.08 6.86
C PHE A 156 8.69 -10.18 7.51
N SER A 157 9.31 -9.05 7.87
CA SER A 157 10.59 -9.04 8.57
C SER A 157 10.51 -9.70 9.96
N LEU A 158 9.42 -9.52 10.69
CA LEU A 158 9.20 -10.22 11.95
C LEU A 158 9.00 -11.73 11.72
N CYS A 159 8.31 -12.12 10.65
CA CYS A 159 8.17 -13.52 10.27
C CYS A 159 9.49 -14.20 9.89
N LEU A 160 10.51 -13.45 9.43
CA LEU A 160 11.85 -13.98 9.15
C LEU A 160 12.59 -14.49 10.39
N LEU A 161 12.15 -14.08 11.59
CA LEU A 161 12.71 -14.55 12.86
C LEU A 161 12.20 -15.94 13.25
N VAL A 162 11.18 -16.46 12.56
CA VAL A 162 10.51 -17.72 12.88
C VAL A 162 10.82 -18.77 11.82
N LYS A 163 10.95 -20.04 12.25
CA LYS A 163 11.24 -21.16 11.34
C LYS A 163 10.18 -21.35 10.25
N HIS A 164 8.92 -21.32 10.66
CA HIS A 164 7.78 -21.49 9.76
C HIS A 164 7.22 -20.13 9.32
N ARG A 165 8.05 -19.33 8.63
CA ARG A 165 7.74 -17.96 8.22
C ARG A 165 6.38 -17.79 7.52
N LEU A 166 6.00 -18.72 6.64
CA LEU A 166 4.74 -18.65 5.91
C LEU A 166 3.54 -18.89 6.84
N LEU A 167 3.66 -19.86 7.76
CA LEU A 167 2.62 -20.09 8.77
C LEU A 167 2.51 -18.91 9.74
N ALA A 168 3.64 -18.30 10.12
CA ALA A 168 3.64 -17.10 10.95
C ALA A 168 2.94 -15.93 10.22
N LEU A 169 3.19 -15.77 8.93
CA LEU A 169 2.57 -14.74 8.11
C LEU A 169 1.07 -14.97 7.90
N ILE A 170 0.65 -16.21 7.60
CA ILE A 170 -0.76 -16.60 7.49
C ILE A 170 -1.47 -16.40 8.85
N GLY A 171 -0.85 -16.85 9.94
CA GLY A 171 -1.39 -16.71 11.29
C GLY A 171 -1.54 -15.26 11.71
N PHE A 172 -0.55 -14.42 11.41
CA PHE A 172 -0.63 -12.97 11.63
C PHE A 172 -1.78 -12.35 10.82
N SER A 173 -1.91 -12.72 9.55
CA SER A 173 -2.97 -12.19 8.67
C SER A 173 -4.36 -12.59 9.16
N ALA A 174 -4.57 -13.86 9.51
CA ALA A 174 -5.83 -14.32 10.07
C ALA A 174 -6.15 -13.65 11.42
N PHE A 175 -5.13 -13.41 12.24
CA PHE A 175 -5.28 -12.68 13.50
C PHE A 175 -5.75 -11.24 13.25
N THR A 176 -5.11 -10.51 12.33
CA THR A 176 -5.44 -9.10 12.11
C THR A 176 -6.71 -8.89 11.29
N THR A 177 -6.97 -9.67 10.24
CA THR A 177 -8.12 -9.42 9.35
C THR A 177 -9.40 -10.16 9.74
N CYS A 178 -9.31 -11.20 10.57
CA CYS A 178 -10.48 -11.96 11.04
C CYS A 178 -10.69 -11.84 12.56
N LEU A 179 -9.69 -12.12 13.39
CA LEU A 179 -9.89 -12.21 14.84
C LEU A 179 -10.11 -10.86 15.51
N ILE A 180 -9.27 -9.85 15.21
CA ILE A 180 -9.41 -8.50 15.78
C ILE A 180 -10.79 -7.89 15.42
N PRO A 181 -11.24 -7.91 14.15
CA PRO A 181 -12.55 -7.41 13.78
C PRO A 181 -13.71 -8.18 14.43
N ALA A 182 -13.61 -9.51 14.52
CA ALA A 182 -14.63 -10.33 15.16
C ALA A 182 -14.78 -9.99 16.66
N ILE A 183 -13.66 -9.80 17.38
CA ILE A 183 -13.68 -9.38 18.79
C ILE A 183 -14.29 -7.98 18.93
N ALA A 184 -14.05 -7.10 17.96
CA ALA A 184 -14.62 -5.76 17.92
C ALA A 184 -16.10 -5.72 17.46
N GLY A 185 -16.71 -6.87 17.16
CA GLY A 185 -18.13 -6.98 16.78
C GLY A 185 -18.42 -6.77 15.30
N PHE A 186 -17.40 -6.68 14.44
CA PHE A 186 -17.57 -6.59 13.00
C PHE A 186 -17.82 -7.96 12.37
N GLN A 187 -18.63 -7.99 11.31
CA GLN A 187 -18.77 -9.16 10.46
C GLN A 187 -17.58 -9.25 9.49
N PRO A 188 -17.00 -10.44 9.24
CA PRO A 188 -15.92 -10.60 8.29
C PRO A 188 -16.27 -10.01 6.93
N THR A 189 -15.37 -9.19 6.37
CA THR A 189 -15.55 -8.56 5.06
C THR A 189 -14.29 -8.73 4.22
N THR A 190 -14.48 -8.79 2.90
CA THR A 190 -13.40 -8.69 1.90
C THR A 190 -13.43 -7.36 1.17
N SER A 191 -14.27 -6.42 1.62
CA SER A 191 -14.32 -5.08 1.03
C SER A 191 -13.01 -4.34 1.25
N ILE A 192 -12.52 -3.69 0.21
CA ILE A 192 -11.35 -2.77 0.23
C ILE A 192 -11.57 -1.65 1.26
N GLN A 193 -12.83 -1.32 1.54
CA GLN A 193 -13.25 -0.32 2.52
C GLN A 193 -12.84 -0.71 3.96
N GLY A 194 -12.63 -2.01 4.21
CA GLY A 194 -12.18 -2.53 5.50
C GLY A 194 -13.20 -2.34 6.62
N TYR A 195 -12.69 -2.29 7.85
CA TYR A 195 -13.48 -2.15 9.08
C TYR A 195 -13.37 -0.72 9.62
N GLN A 196 -14.47 -0.18 10.15
CA GLN A 196 -14.52 1.19 10.68
C GLN A 196 -14.02 1.27 12.13
N PHE A 197 -12.70 1.25 12.30
CA PHE A 197 -12.06 1.53 13.59
C PHE A 197 -11.80 3.03 13.78
N HIS A 198 -11.98 3.51 15.02
CA HIS A 198 -11.61 4.88 15.43
C HIS A 198 -10.10 5.15 15.34
N SER A 199 -9.27 4.12 15.48
CA SER A 199 -7.82 4.24 15.34
C SER A 199 -7.40 3.96 13.89
N PRO A 200 -6.77 4.92 13.19
CA PRO A 200 -6.31 4.73 11.82
C PRO A 200 -5.35 3.56 11.68
N THR A 201 -4.49 3.36 12.68
CA THR A 201 -3.50 2.29 12.71
C THR A 201 -4.19 0.93 12.79
N ILE A 202 -5.15 0.74 13.69
CA ILE A 202 -5.90 -0.52 13.80
C ILE A 202 -6.67 -0.79 12.50
N GLY A 203 -7.24 0.25 11.91
CA GLY A 203 -7.86 0.18 10.59
C GLY A 203 -6.94 -0.37 9.50
N LEU A 204 -5.72 0.18 9.40
CA LEU A 204 -4.70 -0.30 8.47
C LEU A 204 -4.32 -1.78 8.72
N LEU A 205 -4.10 -2.16 9.98
CA LEU A 205 -3.69 -3.53 10.36
C LEU A 205 -4.76 -4.57 10.01
N THR A 206 -6.03 -4.20 10.16
CA THR A 206 -7.18 -5.10 10.02
C THR A 206 -7.75 -5.13 8.60
N ASN A 207 -7.26 -4.28 7.70
CA ASN A 207 -7.82 -4.16 6.36
C ASN A 207 -7.59 -5.45 5.53
N PRO A 208 -8.64 -6.00 4.87
CA PRO A 208 -8.54 -7.20 4.04
C PRO A 208 -7.55 -7.14 2.88
N ILE A 209 -7.18 -5.94 2.40
CA ILE A 209 -6.15 -5.72 1.36
C ILE A 209 -4.84 -6.45 1.73
N PHE A 210 -4.53 -6.58 3.02
CA PHE A 210 -3.35 -7.30 3.47
C PHE A 210 -3.29 -8.74 2.96
N LEU A 211 -4.46 -9.38 2.72
CA LEU A 211 -4.55 -10.75 2.21
C LEU A 211 -3.99 -10.90 0.80
N GLU A 212 -3.94 -9.85 -0.01
CA GLU A 212 -3.39 -9.90 -1.37
C GLU A 212 -1.89 -10.22 -1.38
N PHE A 213 -1.15 -9.71 -0.39
CA PHE A 213 0.25 -10.07 -0.19
C PHE A 213 0.41 -11.55 0.16
N ILE A 214 -0.56 -12.12 0.88
CA ILE A 214 -0.55 -13.53 1.31
C ILE A 214 -0.87 -14.45 0.14
N ILE A 215 -1.80 -14.05 -0.73
CA ILE A 215 -2.13 -14.80 -1.95
C ILE A 215 -0.88 -14.96 -2.83
N GLY A 216 0.00 -13.97 -2.85
CA GLY A 216 1.27 -14.07 -3.57
C GLY A 216 2.38 -14.85 -2.87
N ALA A 217 2.36 -14.95 -1.54
CA ALA A 217 3.45 -15.46 -0.69
C ALA A 217 3.49 -17.00 -0.62
#